data_AF-A0A2X4UM05-F1
#
_entry.id   AF-A0A2X4UM05-F1
#
_cell.length_a   1.000
_cell.length_b   1.000
_cell.length_c   1.000
_cell.angle_alpha   90.00
_cell.angle_beta   90.00
_cell.angle_gamma   90.00
#
_symmetry.space_group_name_H-M   'P 1'
#
loop_
_entity.id
_entity.type
_entity.pdbx_description
1 polymer ?
#
loop_
_entity_poly.entity_id
_entity_poly.type
_entity_poly.pdbx_seq_one_letter_code
_entity_poly.pdbx_strand_id
1 'polypeptide(L)'
;MGVASAADEEAANLTLIGCIDSANPGENLEQSRLKEQKLVDASPFSNYPVKTQSPRNVCDLWPFKGTMPAHTPVVSAELPPLLFVAQRYDPATPYEGAKRMATFFNSPLITVNGDGHTIALSNVNQCVDDEVIDYFISPEKVRANKKC
;
A
#
# COMPACT_ATOMS: atom_id res chain seq x y z
N MET A 1 11.51 32.50 9.17
CA MET A 1 10.67 31.47 8.52
C MET A 1 11.63 30.45 7.94
N GLY A 2 11.70 29.25 8.52
CA GLY A 2 12.56 28.19 8.01
C GLY A 2 11.96 27.64 6.71
N VAL A 3 12.82 27.40 5.72
CA VAL A 3 12.46 26.64 4.52
C VAL A 3 12.13 25.21 4.95
N ALA A 4 11.01 24.68 4.45
CA ALA A 4 10.63 23.28 4.66
C ALA A 4 11.74 22.37 4.12
N SER A 5 12.03 21.27 4.83
CA SER A 5 12.94 20.27 4.32
C SER A 5 12.26 19.45 3.21
N ALA A 6 13.04 18.77 2.37
CA ALA A 6 12.49 17.88 1.35
C ALA A 6 11.60 16.77 1.96
N ALA A 7 11.90 16.31 3.19
CA ALA A 7 11.08 15.34 3.89
C ALA A 7 9.72 15.93 4.33
N ASP A 8 9.70 17.21 4.73
CA ASP A 8 8.46 17.92 5.05
C ASP A 8 7.59 18.10 3.80
N GLU A 9 8.21 18.39 2.66
CA GLU A 9 7.51 18.49 1.36
C GLU A 9 6.94 17.14 0.91
N GLU A 10 7.68 16.05 1.07
CA GLU A 10 7.22 14.69 0.74
C GLU A 10 6.00 14.28 1.58
N ALA A 11 6.06 14.48 2.90
CA ALA A 11 4.95 14.18 3.80
C ALA A 11 3.69 15.01 3.49
N ALA A 12 3.88 16.28 3.14
CA ALA A 12 2.77 17.15 2.71
C ALA A 12 2.15 16.66 1.39
N ASN A 13 2.97 16.24 0.43
CA ASN A 13 2.49 15.71 -0.86
C ASN A 13 1.74 14.39 -0.69
N LEU A 14 2.24 13.46 0.13
CA LEU A 14 1.54 12.21 0.44
C LEU A 14 0.17 12.47 1.07
N THR A 15 0.09 13.45 1.98
CA THR A 15 -1.16 13.84 2.60
C THR A 15 -2.14 14.44 1.57
N LEU A 16 -1.65 15.39 0.76
CA LEU A 16 -2.43 16.06 -0.28
C LEU A 16 -3.04 15.04 -1.27
N ILE A 17 -2.21 14.13 -1.78
CA ILE A 17 -2.64 13.13 -2.76
C ILE A 17 -3.54 12.09 -2.08
N GLY A 18 -3.19 11.58 -0.90
CA GLY A 18 -4.04 10.62 -0.19
C GLY A 18 -5.45 11.15 0.09
N CYS A 19 -5.56 12.44 0.44
CA CYS A 19 -6.86 13.07 0.65
C CYS A 19 -7.60 13.38 -0.65
N ILE A 20 -6.92 13.82 -1.73
CA ILE A 20 -7.60 14.00 -3.02
C ILE A 20 -8.12 12.69 -3.59
N ASP A 21 -7.46 11.58 -3.30
CA ASP A 21 -7.91 10.25 -3.72
C ASP A 21 -9.15 9.83 -2.95
N SER A 22 -9.11 9.87 -1.62
CA SER A 22 -10.03 9.09 -0.79
C SER A 22 -10.78 9.86 0.30
N ALA A 23 -10.55 11.17 0.47
CA ALA A 23 -11.22 11.94 1.52
C ALA A 23 -12.74 11.92 1.35
N ASN A 24 -13.46 11.84 2.46
CA ASN A 24 -14.92 11.87 2.45
C ASN A 24 -15.44 12.78 3.57
N PRO A 25 -15.19 14.10 3.46
CA PRO A 25 -15.54 15.04 4.51
C PRO A 25 -17.05 15.07 4.74
N GLY A 26 -17.45 15.09 6.00
CA GLY A 26 -18.87 15.04 6.41
C GLY A 26 -19.47 13.64 6.50
N GLU A 27 -18.74 12.57 6.13
CA GLU A 27 -19.10 11.22 6.57
C GLU A 27 -18.92 11.03 8.08
N ASN A 28 -19.36 9.88 8.60
CA ASN A 28 -19.47 9.57 10.01
C ASN A 28 -18.11 9.71 10.75
N LEU A 29 -17.86 10.91 11.29
CA LEU A 29 -16.65 11.27 12.02
C LEU A 29 -16.40 10.33 13.22
N GLU A 30 -17.46 9.80 13.83
CA GLU A 30 -17.33 8.85 14.93
C GLU A 30 -16.76 7.51 14.43
N GLN A 31 -17.15 7.04 13.25
CA GLN A 31 -16.56 5.84 12.65
C GLN A 31 -15.09 6.05 12.28
N SER A 32 -14.74 7.22 11.71
CA SER A 32 -13.33 7.55 11.42
C SER A 32 -12.49 7.53 12.71
N ARG A 33 -12.97 8.19 13.77
CA ARG A 33 -12.31 8.18 15.09
C ARG A 33 -12.16 6.77 15.67
N LEU A 34 -13.18 5.93 15.58
CA LEU A 34 -13.13 4.55 16.04
C LEU A 34 -12.14 3.70 15.24
N LYS A 35 -12.01 3.95 13.93
CA LYS A 35 -11.00 3.30 13.09
C LYS A 35 -9.58 3.70 13.51
N GLU A 36 -9.33 5.00 13.68
CA GLU A 36 -8.03 5.49 14.13
C GLU A 36 -7.67 4.97 15.53
N GLN A 37 -8.64 4.90 16.46
CA GLN A 37 -8.42 4.29 17.78
C GLN A 37 -8.02 2.82 17.68
N LYS A 38 -8.67 2.02 16.82
CA LYS A 38 -8.30 0.61 16.61
C LYS A 38 -6.88 0.46 16.06
N LEU A 39 -6.42 1.37 15.19
CA LEU A 39 -5.05 1.36 14.68
C LEU A 39 -4.04 1.63 15.80
N VAL A 40 -4.32 2.63 16.65
CA VAL A 40 -3.51 2.98 17.83
C VAL A 40 -3.43 1.82 18.83
N ASP A 41 -4.56 1.14 19.08
CA ASP A 41 -4.62 0.00 20.01
C ASP A 41 -3.88 -1.22 19.46
N ALA A 42 -3.96 -1.45 18.14
CA ALA A 42 -3.23 -2.52 17.45
C ALA A 42 -1.73 -2.23 17.28
N SER A 43 -1.28 -1.00 17.55
CA SER A 43 0.12 -0.55 17.41
C SER A 43 0.75 -0.24 18.78
N PRO A 44 0.97 -1.25 19.65
CA PRO A 44 1.46 -1.03 21.02
C PRO A 44 2.96 -0.72 21.11
N PHE A 45 3.67 -0.65 19.98
CA PHE A 45 5.11 -0.42 19.96
C PHE A 45 5.48 1.00 20.42
N SER A 46 6.60 1.11 21.14
CA SER A 46 7.00 2.33 21.85
C SER A 46 7.35 3.51 20.94
N ASN A 47 7.63 3.25 19.66
CA ASN A 47 7.94 4.25 18.64
C ASN A 47 6.74 4.59 17.74
N TYR A 48 5.53 4.11 18.03
CA TYR A 48 4.33 4.58 17.33
C TYR A 48 4.03 6.03 17.73
N PRO A 49 3.58 6.91 16.80
CA PRO A 49 3.26 8.29 17.13
C PRO A 49 2.32 8.41 18.33
N VAL A 50 2.47 9.52 19.07
CA VAL A 50 1.82 9.75 20.36
C VAL A 50 0.34 9.40 20.29
N LYS A 51 -0.10 8.50 21.19
CA LYS A 51 -1.51 8.17 21.40
C LYS A 51 -2.24 9.42 21.90
N THR A 52 -2.78 10.21 20.97
CA THR A 52 -3.62 11.35 21.33
C THR A 52 -4.97 10.84 21.84
N GLN A 53 -5.64 11.58 22.72
CA GLN A 53 -6.96 11.18 23.24
C GLN A 53 -8.06 11.17 22.16
N SER A 54 -7.77 11.68 20.96
CA SER A 54 -8.69 11.74 19.84
C SER A 54 -7.89 11.68 18.55
N PRO A 55 -7.42 10.49 18.14
CA PRO A 55 -6.72 10.36 16.88
C PRO A 55 -7.71 10.68 15.75
N ARG A 56 -7.29 11.53 14.82
CA ARG A 56 -8.08 11.97 13.68
C ARG A 56 -7.33 11.66 12.41
N ASN A 57 -8.06 11.22 11.39
CA ASN A 57 -7.49 11.16 10.07
C ASN A 57 -7.40 12.60 9.53
N VAL A 58 -6.23 13.02 9.04
CA VAL A 58 -6.06 14.38 8.49
C VAL A 58 -7.04 14.65 7.33
N CYS A 59 -7.43 13.61 6.59
CA CYS A 59 -8.40 13.74 5.50
C CYS A 59 -9.85 13.95 5.99
N ASP A 60 -10.17 13.75 7.27
CA ASP A 60 -11.47 14.12 7.84
C ASP A 60 -11.68 15.64 7.83
N LEU A 61 -10.59 16.41 7.83
CA LEU A 61 -10.56 17.87 7.77
C LEU A 61 -10.39 18.42 6.35
N TRP A 62 -10.29 17.53 5.36
CA TRP A 62 -10.08 17.93 3.97
C TRP A 62 -11.29 18.69 3.44
N PRO A 63 -11.14 19.86 2.79
CA PRO A 63 -12.28 20.68 2.40
C PRO A 63 -13.04 20.16 1.18
N PHE A 64 -12.48 19.18 0.46
CA PHE A 64 -13.06 18.63 -0.77
C PHE A 64 -13.32 17.13 -0.64
N LYS A 65 -14.34 16.64 -1.35
CA LYS A 65 -14.53 15.20 -1.50
C LYS A 65 -13.46 14.62 -2.43
N GLY A 66 -12.91 13.48 -2.07
CA GLY A 66 -11.97 12.73 -2.88
C GLY A 66 -12.60 12.27 -4.20
N THR A 67 -11.75 12.13 -5.21
CA THR A 67 -12.15 11.84 -6.60
C THR A 67 -12.09 10.35 -6.93
N MET A 68 -11.47 9.54 -6.08
CA MET A 68 -11.28 8.09 -6.25
C MET A 68 -11.85 7.31 -5.05
N PRO A 69 -13.19 7.24 -4.91
CA PRO A 69 -13.78 6.41 -3.88
C PRO A 69 -13.34 4.95 -4.04
N ALA A 70 -13.27 4.22 -2.93
CA ALA A 70 -12.91 2.81 -2.93
C ALA A 70 -13.84 2.03 -3.88
N HIS A 71 -13.24 1.33 -4.84
CA HIS A 71 -13.95 0.56 -5.85
C HIS A 71 -13.19 -0.71 -6.17
N THR A 72 -13.91 -1.69 -6.72
CA THR A 72 -13.28 -2.89 -7.29
C THR A 72 -12.61 -2.50 -8.61
N PRO A 73 -11.34 -2.88 -8.86
CA PRO A 73 -10.68 -2.57 -10.11
C PRO A 73 -11.43 -3.16 -11.32
N VAL A 74 -11.39 -2.48 -12.46
CA VAL A 74 -11.93 -3.02 -13.71
C VAL A 74 -10.78 -3.71 -14.46
N VAL A 75 -10.96 -4.99 -14.77
CA VAL A 75 -9.97 -5.78 -15.53
C VAL A 75 -10.34 -5.72 -17.00
N SER A 76 -9.45 -5.18 -17.84
CA SER A 76 -9.58 -5.21 -19.30
C SER A 76 -9.21 -6.60 -19.83
N ALA A 77 -9.87 -7.05 -20.88
CA ALA A 77 -9.59 -8.34 -21.51
C ALA A 77 -8.20 -8.38 -22.18
N GLU A 78 -7.66 -7.20 -22.48
CA GLU A 78 -6.35 -6.99 -23.09
C GLU A 78 -5.21 -6.94 -22.05
N LEU A 79 -5.54 -7.00 -20.75
CA LEU A 79 -4.53 -6.95 -19.69
C LEU A 79 -3.68 -8.23 -19.71
N PRO A 80 -2.35 -8.15 -19.93
CA PRO A 80 -1.50 -9.32 -19.81
C PRO A 80 -1.44 -9.80 -18.35
N PRO A 81 -1.05 -11.07 -18.09
CA PRO A 81 -0.80 -11.53 -16.74
C PRO A 81 0.17 -10.60 -16.01
N LEU A 82 -0.21 -10.17 -14.81
CA LEU A 82 0.62 -9.35 -13.95
C LEU A 82 1.60 -10.23 -13.17
N LEU A 83 2.65 -9.64 -12.63
CA LEU A 83 3.51 -10.31 -11.65
C LEU A 83 3.43 -9.56 -10.32
N PHE A 84 2.88 -10.20 -9.29
CA PHE A 84 2.85 -9.65 -7.94
C PHE A 84 4.08 -10.10 -7.16
N VAL A 85 4.67 -9.19 -6.38
CA VAL A 85 5.78 -9.47 -5.47
C VAL A 85 5.38 -8.96 -4.10
N ALA A 86 5.49 -9.81 -3.08
CA ALA A 86 5.18 -9.41 -1.71
C ALA A 86 6.04 -10.12 -0.68
N GLN A 87 6.34 -9.40 0.39
CA GLN A 87 6.96 -9.98 1.57
C GLN A 87 5.90 -10.38 2.58
N ARG A 88 6.12 -11.48 3.30
CA ARG A 88 5.15 -12.02 4.26
C ARG A 88 4.86 -11.06 5.42
N TYR A 89 5.84 -10.24 5.81
CA TYR A 89 5.76 -9.35 6.96
C TYR A 89 5.94 -7.87 6.56
N ASP A 90 5.47 -7.49 5.36
CA ASP A 90 5.49 -6.08 4.92
C ASP A 90 4.56 -5.20 5.80
N PRO A 91 5.10 -4.19 6.52
CA PRO A 91 4.33 -3.37 7.44
C PRO A 91 3.49 -2.28 6.76
N ALA A 92 3.84 -1.89 5.53
CA ALA A 92 3.18 -0.79 4.82
C ALA A 92 2.13 -1.31 3.83
N THR A 93 2.43 -2.41 3.13
CA THR A 93 1.51 -3.09 2.20
C THR A 93 1.37 -4.57 2.56
N PRO A 94 0.50 -4.92 3.53
CA PRO A 94 0.44 -6.28 4.07
C PRO A 94 0.19 -7.36 3.03
N TYR A 95 0.85 -8.52 3.21
CA TYR A 95 0.80 -9.68 2.31
C TYR A 95 -0.61 -10.12 1.88
N GLU A 96 -1.60 -9.99 2.76
CA GLU A 96 -3.00 -10.30 2.44
C GLU A 96 -3.58 -9.43 1.32
N GLY A 97 -3.15 -8.17 1.23
CA GLY A 97 -3.50 -7.28 0.12
C GLY A 97 -2.94 -7.78 -1.20
N ALA A 98 -1.66 -8.17 -1.21
CA ALA A 98 -1.02 -8.73 -2.40
C ALA A 98 -1.69 -10.04 -2.87
N LYS A 99 -2.03 -10.95 -1.94
CA LYS A 99 -2.79 -12.16 -2.28
C LYS A 99 -4.14 -11.85 -2.91
N ARG A 100 -4.90 -10.91 -2.33
CA ARG A 100 -6.20 -10.50 -2.88
C ARG A 100 -6.05 -9.96 -4.29
N MET A 101 -5.06 -9.12 -4.54
CA MET A 101 -4.80 -8.56 -5.87
C MET A 101 -4.37 -9.66 -6.87
N ALA A 102 -3.42 -10.52 -6.49
CA ALA A 102 -2.98 -11.63 -7.34
C ALA A 102 -4.13 -12.58 -7.73
N THR A 103 -4.99 -12.92 -6.76
CA THR A 103 -6.22 -13.70 -7.04
C THR A 103 -7.19 -12.94 -7.93
N PHE A 104 -7.44 -11.66 -7.66
CA PHE A 104 -8.37 -10.84 -8.43
C PHE A 104 -7.97 -10.72 -9.90
N PHE A 105 -6.67 -10.54 -10.17
CA PHE A 105 -6.13 -10.46 -11.53
C PHE A 105 -5.74 -11.82 -12.13
N ASN A 106 -6.07 -12.94 -11.48
CA ASN A 106 -5.68 -14.30 -11.89
C ASN A 106 -4.20 -14.39 -12.32
N SER A 107 -3.32 -13.84 -11.49
CA SER A 107 -1.92 -13.59 -11.81
C SER A 107 -0.99 -14.18 -10.74
N PRO A 108 0.24 -14.57 -11.10
CA PRO A 108 1.22 -15.14 -10.17
C PRO A 108 1.64 -14.17 -9.05
N LEU A 109 1.93 -14.74 -7.88
CA LEU A 109 2.52 -14.07 -6.72
C LEU A 109 3.86 -14.70 -6.35
N ILE A 110 4.91 -13.88 -6.33
CA ILE A 110 6.19 -14.17 -5.69
C ILE A 110 6.08 -13.77 -4.23
N THR A 111 6.30 -14.74 -3.33
CA THR A 111 6.27 -14.53 -1.88
C THR A 111 7.68 -14.62 -1.32
N VAL A 112 8.12 -13.58 -0.63
CA VAL A 112 9.34 -13.59 0.18
C VAL A 112 8.99 -13.82 1.64
N ASN A 113 9.62 -14.79 2.29
CA ASN A 113 9.44 -14.99 3.73
C ASN A 113 10.37 -14.07 4.55
N GLY A 114 10.02 -12.79 4.67
CA GLY A 114 10.82 -11.81 5.40
C GLY A 114 10.08 -10.51 5.73
N ASP A 115 10.75 -9.68 6.52
CA ASP A 115 10.34 -8.32 6.91
C ASP A 115 10.91 -7.28 5.93
N GLY A 116 10.29 -6.09 5.90
CA GLY A 116 10.69 -4.97 5.04
C GLY A 116 9.55 -4.52 4.12
N HIS A 117 9.78 -3.50 3.28
CA HIS A 117 8.78 -2.97 2.38
C HIS A 117 9.32 -2.86 0.97
N THR A 118 8.65 -3.52 0.02
CA THR A 118 9.15 -3.77 -1.36
C THR A 118 10.47 -4.57 -1.39
N ILE A 119 10.80 -5.19 -2.52
CA ILE A 119 12.08 -5.92 -2.67
C ILE A 119 12.54 -6.12 -4.12
N ALA A 120 11.68 -5.91 -5.12
CA ALA A 120 12.04 -6.07 -6.52
C ALA A 120 13.15 -5.11 -6.96
N LEU A 121 14.15 -5.63 -7.67
CA LEU A 121 15.31 -4.92 -8.23
C LEU A 121 16.14 -4.18 -7.17
N SER A 122 16.12 -4.69 -5.93
CA SER A 122 16.87 -4.10 -4.81
C SER A 122 18.29 -4.66 -4.66
N ASN A 123 18.64 -5.73 -5.39
CA ASN A 123 19.83 -6.57 -5.19
C ASN A 123 19.91 -7.23 -3.80
N VAL A 124 18.79 -7.31 -3.06
CA VAL A 124 18.72 -7.95 -1.74
C VAL A 124 18.33 -9.43 -1.86
N ASN A 125 17.47 -9.78 -2.84
CA ASN A 125 17.01 -11.15 -3.07
C ASN A 125 17.10 -11.49 -4.56
N GLN A 126 18.17 -12.19 -4.94
CA GLN A 126 18.45 -12.57 -6.33
C GLN A 126 17.31 -13.37 -6.96
N CYS A 127 16.64 -14.23 -6.20
CA CYS A 127 15.51 -15.03 -6.71
C CYS A 127 14.34 -14.13 -7.16
N VAL A 128 14.07 -13.04 -6.44
CA VAL A 128 13.04 -12.07 -6.84
C VAL A 128 13.49 -11.30 -8.08
N ASP A 129 14.73 -10.77 -8.05
CA ASP A 129 15.23 -9.92 -9.12
C ASP A 129 15.29 -10.68 -10.45
N ASP A 130 15.74 -11.94 -10.44
CA ASP A 130 15.77 -12.79 -11.63
C ASP A 130 14.37 -13.02 -12.22
N GLU A 131 13.36 -13.24 -11.37
CA GLU A 131 11.98 -13.46 -11.83
C GLU A 131 11.33 -12.17 -12.37
N VAL A 132 11.63 -11.03 -11.75
CA VAL A 132 11.16 -9.72 -12.22
C VAL A 132 11.80 -9.37 -13.56
N ILE A 133 13.10 -9.65 -13.72
CA ILE A 133 13.81 -9.44 -15.00
C ILE A 133 13.26 -10.40 -16.07
N ASP A 134 13.07 -11.68 -15.77
CA ASP A 134 12.45 -12.65 -16.68
C ASP A 134 11.02 -12.22 -17.09
N TYR A 135 10.25 -11.61 -16.19
CA TYR A 135 8.95 -11.02 -16.50
C TYR A 135 9.03 -9.88 -17.51
N PHE A 136 9.99 -8.96 -17.34
CA PHE A 136 10.16 -7.87 -18.30
C PHE A 136 10.66 -8.35 -19.67
N ILE A 137 11.46 -9.41 -19.72
CA ILE A 137 11.98 -9.98 -20.98
C ILE A 137 10.90 -10.80 -21.70
N SER A 138 10.05 -11.53 -20.96
CA SER A 138 9.03 -12.42 -21.52
C SER A 138 7.71 -12.29 -20.75
N PRO A 139 6.97 -11.19 -20.92
CA PRO A 139 5.76 -10.91 -20.14
C PRO A 139 4.63 -11.94 -20.40
N GLU A 140 4.59 -12.55 -21.58
CA GLU A 140 3.60 -13.55 -21.99
C GLU A 140 3.83 -14.96 -21.42
N LYS A 141 5.03 -15.23 -20.88
CA LYS A 141 5.36 -16.53 -20.29
C LYS A 141 4.44 -16.83 -19.11
N VAL A 142 3.81 -18.01 -19.16
CA VAL A 142 2.95 -18.49 -18.06
C VAL A 142 3.80 -18.79 -16.83
N ARG A 143 3.41 -18.23 -15.69
CA ARG A 143 4.11 -18.35 -14.41
C ARG A 143 3.15 -18.85 -13.34
N ALA A 144 3.70 -19.60 -12.40
CA ALA A 144 3.00 -20.02 -11.18
C ALA A 144 3.44 -19.17 -10.00
N ASN A 145 2.72 -19.27 -8.89
CA ASN A 145 3.18 -18.71 -7.62
C ASN A 145 4.55 -19.29 -7.25
N LYS A 146 5.45 -18.44 -6.75
CA LYS A 146 6.81 -18.84 -6.38
C LYS A 146 7.15 -18.34 -4.98
N LYS A 147 7.97 -19.11 -4.27
CA LYS A 147 8.60 -18.64 -3.04
C LYS A 147 10.04 -18.27 -3.33
N CYS A 148 10.38 -17.07 -2.91
CA CYS A 148 11.72 -16.59 -2.65
C CYS A 148 11.74 -16.14 -1.16
#